data_AF-A0AAP8PRI8-F1
#
_entry.id   AF-A0AAP8PRI8-F1
#
_cell.length_a   1.000
_cell.length_b   1.000
_cell.length_c   1.000
_cell.angle_alpha   90.00
_cell.angle_beta   90.00
_cell.angle_gamma   90.00
#
_symmetry.space_group_name_H-M   'P 1'
#
loop_
_entity.id
_entity.type
_entity.pdbx_description
1 polymer ?
#
loop_
_entity_poly.entity_id
_entity_poly.type
_entity_poly.pdbx_seq_one_letter_code
_entity_poly.pdbx_strand_id
1 'polypeptide(L)'
;MKKVLKITLMIVIILTIIISLFCLDRYMYQKHKEEKIQQEVHQIFKQKGWEDKVKSEENMFSYNTGYNYYEVVFKDEPYNVYQYYYDEDNKIVGDAFLNLPRNAKKPKNFKESYDIK
;
A
#
# COMPACT_ATOMS: atom_id res chain seq x y z
N MET A 1 27.62 -42.25 -9.74
CA MET A 1 27.36 -40.93 -10.34
C MET A 1 25.89 -40.70 -10.70
N LYS A 2 25.23 -41.51 -11.55
CA LYS A 2 23.82 -41.30 -11.95
C LYS A 2 22.80 -41.27 -10.79
N LYS A 3 22.98 -42.11 -9.75
CA LYS A 3 22.11 -42.12 -8.55
C LYS A 3 22.27 -40.85 -7.71
N VAL A 4 23.51 -40.40 -7.49
CA VAL A 4 23.79 -39.14 -6.78
C VAL A 4 23.21 -37.96 -7.53
N LEU A 5 23.41 -37.87 -8.84
CA LEU A 5 22.83 -36.82 -9.69
C LEU A 5 21.29 -36.77 -9.58
N LYS A 6 20.61 -37.92 -9.60
CA LYS A 6 19.14 -38.00 -9.43
C LYS A 6 18.68 -37.50 -8.07
N ILE A 7 19.40 -37.86 -7.00
CA ILE A 7 19.11 -37.40 -5.63
C ILE A 7 19.32 -35.89 -5.53
N THR A 8 20.44 -35.37 -6.05
CA THR A 8 20.72 -33.93 -6.07
C THR A 8 19.66 -33.15 -6.85
N LEU A 9 19.23 -33.64 -8.02
CA LEU A 9 18.17 -33.01 -8.81
C LEU A 9 16.84 -32.97 -8.03
N MET A 10 16.48 -34.07 -7.37
CA MET A 10 15.26 -34.13 -6.56
C MET A 10 15.30 -33.12 -5.41
N ILE A 11 16.44 -33.00 -4.71
CA ILE A 11 16.62 -32.01 -3.63
C ILE A 11 16.47 -30.58 -4.18
N VAL A 12 17.10 -30.27 -5.32
CA VAL A 12 17.00 -28.95 -5.94
C VAL A 12 15.55 -28.62 -6.31
N ILE A 13 14.79 -29.57 -6.87
CA ILE A 13 13.38 -29.36 -7.20
C ILE A 13 12.56 -29.06 -5.94
N ILE A 14 12.76 -29.84 -4.87
CA ILE A 14 12.05 -29.64 -3.61
C ILE A 14 12.36 -28.25 -3.02
N LEU A 15 13.64 -27.85 -3.01
CA LEU A 15 14.04 -26.53 -2.53
C LEU A 15 13.42 -25.40 -3.36
N THR A 16 13.41 -25.53 -4.69
CA THR A 16 12.77 -24.55 -5.58
C THR A 16 11.27 -24.42 -5.31
N ILE A 17 10.58 -25.54 -5.04
CA ILE A 17 9.15 -25.52 -4.69
C ILE A 17 8.94 -24.79 -3.37
N ILE A 18 9.72 -25.10 -2.34
CA ILE A 18 9.62 -24.45 -1.02
C ILE A 18 9.83 -22.93 -1.14
N ILE A 19 10.87 -22.51 -1.86
CA ILE A 19 11.15 -21.07 -2.08
C ILE A 19 9.99 -20.41 -2.85
N SER A 20 9.48 -21.06 -3.89
CA SER A 20 8.35 -20.55 -4.67
C SER A 20 7.09 -20.37 -3.81
N LEU A 21 6.76 -21.34 -2.96
CA LEU A 21 5.62 -21.27 -2.05
C LEU A 21 5.79 -20.13 -1.04
N PHE A 22 6.99 -19.94 -0.49
CA PHE A 22 7.28 -18.83 0.43
C PHE A 22 7.11 -17.46 -0.26
N CYS A 23 7.59 -17.32 -1.49
CA CYS A 23 7.41 -16.09 -2.26
C CYS A 23 5.94 -15.83 -2.60
N LEU A 24 5.17 -16.87 -2.95
CA LEU A 24 3.74 -16.75 -3.23
C LEU A 24 2.93 -16.33 -2.00
N ASP A 25 3.21 -16.93 -0.84
CA ASP A 25 2.54 -16.58 0.42
C ASP A 25 2.73 -15.10 0.77
N ARG A 26 3.98 -14.60 0.67
CA ARG A 26 4.30 -13.18 0.82
C ARG A 26 3.56 -12.33 -0.23
N TYR A 27 3.59 -12.71 -1.49
CA TYR A 27 2.89 -11.92 -2.51
C TYR A 27 1.38 -11.81 -2.21
N MET A 28 0.74 -12.92 -1.85
CA MET A 28 -0.68 -12.97 -1.52
C MET A 28 -1.01 -12.18 -0.25
N TYR A 29 -0.16 -12.24 0.78
CA TYR A 29 -0.35 -11.48 2.02
C TYR A 29 -0.29 -9.96 1.77
N GLN A 30 0.71 -9.51 1.00
CA GLN A 30 0.83 -8.11 0.62
C GLN A 30 -0.41 -7.65 -0.13
N LYS A 31 -0.78 -8.38 -1.19
CA LYS A 31 -1.95 -8.08 -2.01
C LYS A 31 -3.23 -8.01 -1.18
N HIS A 32 -3.43 -8.95 -0.26
CA HIS A 32 -4.60 -8.95 0.62
C HIS A 32 -4.67 -7.70 1.52
N LYS A 33 -3.53 -7.27 2.08
CA LYS A 33 -3.46 -6.06 2.91
C LYS A 33 -3.72 -4.79 2.13
N GLU A 34 -3.15 -4.69 0.92
CA GLU A 34 -3.34 -3.57 -0.01
C GLU A 34 -4.80 -3.47 -0.45
N GLU A 35 -5.40 -4.59 -0.88
CA GLU A 35 -6.81 -4.63 -1.31
C GLU A 35 -7.77 -4.26 -0.17
N LYS A 36 -7.49 -4.72 1.06
CA LYS A 36 -8.36 -4.44 2.21
C LYS A 36 -8.45 -2.93 2.50
N ILE A 37 -7.30 -2.25 2.60
CA ILE A 37 -7.30 -0.81 2.89
C ILE A 37 -7.90 0.00 1.74
N GLN A 38 -7.57 -0.36 0.49
CA GLN A 38 -8.12 0.29 -0.69
C GLN A 38 -9.66 0.20 -0.71
N GLN A 39 -10.22 -0.97 -0.45
CA GLN A 39 -11.68 -1.18 -0.44
C GLN A 39 -12.37 -0.32 0.62
N GLU A 40 -11.86 -0.29 1.84
CA GLU A 40 -12.47 0.51 2.91
C GLU A 40 -12.33 2.03 2.65
N VAL A 41 -11.19 2.49 2.11
CA VAL A 41 -11.02 3.91 1.72
C VAL A 41 -11.97 4.28 0.57
N HIS A 42 -12.11 3.42 -0.44
CA HIS A 42 -13.06 3.64 -1.54
C HIS A 42 -14.51 3.68 -1.05
N GLN A 43 -14.88 2.85 -0.06
CA GLN A 43 -16.20 2.94 0.57
C GLN A 43 -16.43 4.30 1.25
N ILE A 44 -15.43 4.83 1.95
CA ILE A 44 -15.50 6.17 2.55
C ILE A 44 -15.66 7.23 1.45
N PHE A 45 -14.87 7.15 0.37
CA PHE A 45 -14.97 8.11 -0.73
C PHE A 45 -16.34 8.11 -1.38
N LYS A 46 -16.94 6.93 -1.56
CA LYS A 46 -18.31 6.81 -2.06
C LYS A 46 -19.33 7.46 -1.14
N GLN A 47 -19.23 7.22 0.17
CA GLN A 47 -20.13 7.85 1.16
C GLN A 47 -20.01 9.38 1.15
N LYS A 48 -18.81 9.91 0.89
CA LYS A 48 -18.53 11.35 0.84
C LYS A 48 -18.72 11.99 -0.54
N GLY A 49 -18.98 11.20 -1.59
CA GLY A 49 -19.07 11.69 -2.97
C GLY A 49 -17.74 12.22 -3.52
N TRP A 50 -16.62 11.60 -3.12
CA TRP A 50 -15.26 12.00 -3.50
C TRP A 50 -14.65 11.16 -4.61
N GLU A 51 -15.33 10.11 -5.09
CA GLU A 51 -14.84 9.18 -6.11
C GLU A 51 -14.31 9.92 -7.36
N ASP A 52 -15.08 10.88 -7.89
CA ASP A 52 -14.69 11.64 -9.09
C ASP A 52 -13.55 12.64 -8.87
N LYS A 53 -13.20 12.92 -7.61
CA LYS A 53 -12.11 13.83 -7.24
C LYS A 53 -10.76 13.15 -7.21
N VAL A 54 -10.71 11.81 -7.16
CA VAL A 54 -9.43 11.08 -7.14
C VAL A 54 -8.68 11.32 -8.46
N LYS A 55 -7.42 11.75 -8.35
CA LYS A 55 -6.51 11.97 -9.47
C LYS A 55 -5.57 10.77 -9.66
N SER A 56 -4.99 10.29 -8.57
CA SER A 56 -4.09 9.14 -8.55
C SER A 56 -4.14 8.46 -7.20
N GLU A 57 -3.82 7.17 -7.19
CA GLU A 57 -3.82 6.31 -6.03
C GLU A 57 -2.65 5.31 -6.10
N GLU A 58 -2.02 5.03 -4.97
CA GLU A 58 -0.87 4.12 -4.87
C GLU A 58 -0.88 3.37 -3.54
N ASN A 59 -0.64 2.05 -3.59
CA ASN A 59 -0.43 1.24 -2.39
C ASN A 59 1.04 1.25 -2.01
N MET A 60 1.34 1.61 -0.77
CA MET A 60 2.68 1.64 -0.20
C MET A 60 2.81 0.54 0.86
N PHE A 61 3.41 -0.59 0.47
CA PHE A 61 3.61 -1.73 1.35
C PHE A 61 5.10 -2.02 1.55
N SER A 62 5.52 -2.21 2.79
CA SER A 62 6.90 -2.60 3.14
C SER A 62 6.92 -3.66 4.23
N TYR A 63 7.45 -4.83 3.89
CA TYR A 63 7.66 -5.91 4.84
C TYR A 63 8.67 -5.59 5.93
N ASN A 64 9.69 -4.79 5.61
CA ASN A 64 10.78 -4.52 6.55
C ASN A 64 10.36 -3.55 7.65
N THR A 65 9.51 -2.57 7.31
CA THR A 65 9.03 -1.55 8.26
C THR A 65 7.62 -1.86 8.78
N GLY A 66 6.92 -2.82 8.18
CA GLY A 66 5.51 -3.13 8.49
C GLY A 66 4.52 -2.10 7.95
N TYR A 67 4.98 -1.14 7.14
CA TYR A 67 4.15 -0.08 6.59
C TYR A 67 3.16 -0.63 5.56
N ASN A 68 1.93 -0.14 5.64
CA ASN A 68 0.85 -0.41 4.72
C ASN A 68 -0.03 0.83 4.61
N TYR A 69 0.33 1.73 3.70
CA TYR A 69 -0.40 2.97 3.44
C TYR A 69 -1.11 2.89 2.10
N TYR A 70 -2.26 3.55 2.01
CA TYR A 70 -2.91 3.86 0.75
C TYR A 70 -2.76 5.35 0.48
N GLU A 71 -2.04 5.73 -0.56
CA GLU A 71 -1.83 7.12 -0.93
C GLU A 71 -2.82 7.57 -1.99
N VAL A 72 -3.40 8.74 -1.81
CA VAL A 72 -4.35 9.34 -2.75
C VAL A 72 -3.97 10.79 -3.00
N VAL A 73 -4.10 11.24 -4.25
CA VAL A 73 -4.04 12.66 -4.62
C VAL A 73 -5.38 13.04 -5.22
N PHE A 74 -5.99 14.12 -4.75
CA PHE A 74 -7.23 14.64 -5.33
C PHE A 74 -6.95 15.70 -6.41
N LYS A 75 -7.87 15.84 -7.38
CA LYS A 75 -7.79 16.78 -8.51
C LYS A 75 -7.86 18.23 -8.07
N ASP A 76 -8.66 18.52 -7.04
CA ASP A 76 -8.84 19.84 -6.44
C ASP A 76 -7.70 20.21 -5.49
N GLU A 77 -6.98 19.23 -4.95
CA GLU A 77 -5.87 19.41 -4.01
C GLU A 77 -4.59 18.70 -4.49
N PRO A 78 -4.04 19.05 -5.67
CA PRO A 78 -2.98 18.28 -6.34
C PRO A 78 -1.61 18.36 -5.63
N TYR A 79 -1.48 19.23 -4.62
CA TYR A 79 -0.26 19.39 -3.82
C TYR A 79 -0.29 18.60 -2.52
N ASN A 80 -1.41 17.96 -2.20
CA ASN A 80 -1.57 17.12 -1.02
C ASN A 80 -1.50 15.65 -1.46
N VAL A 81 -0.64 14.88 -0.80
CA VAL A 81 -0.77 13.43 -0.78
C VAL A 81 -1.46 13.05 0.52
N TYR A 82 -2.43 12.17 0.39
CA TYR A 82 -3.29 11.70 1.45
C TYR A 82 -2.95 10.24 1.74
N GLN A 83 -2.32 9.98 2.88
CA GLN A 83 -1.99 8.63 3.33
C GLN A 83 -3.09 8.10 4.25
N TYR A 84 -3.68 6.97 3.90
CA TYR A 84 -4.62 6.24 4.73
C TYR A 84 -3.94 4.99 5.30
N TYR A 85 -4.19 4.67 6.56
CA TYR A 85 -3.66 3.46 7.23
C TYR A 85 -4.55 3.02 8.40
N TYR A 86 -4.31 1.80 8.87
CA TYR A 86 -4.90 1.32 10.11
C TYR A 86 -4.10 1.82 11.31
N ASP A 87 -4.78 2.43 12.28
CA ASP A 87 -4.22 2.73 13.59
C ASP A 87 -4.12 1.47 14.47
N GLU A 88 -3.66 1.63 15.72
CA GLU A 88 -3.53 0.55 16.69
C GLU A 88 -4.88 -0.12 17.05
N ASP A 89 -6.00 0.58 16.84
CA ASP A 89 -7.36 0.10 17.06
C ASP A 89 -7.96 -0.60 15.83
N ASN A 90 -7.19 -0.78 14.75
CA ASN A 90 -7.67 -1.25 13.43
C ASN A 90 -8.75 -0.34 12.80
N LYS A 91 -8.71 0.96 13.06
CA LYS A 91 -9.54 1.94 12.37
C LYS A 91 -8.74 2.61 11.26
N ILE A 92 -9.41 2.92 10.16
CA ILE A 92 -8.78 3.71 9.10
C ILE A 92 -8.70 5.17 9.55
N VAL A 93 -7.47 5.64 9.61
CA VAL A 93 -7.09 7.03 9.83
C VAL A 93 -6.29 7.52 8.62
N GLY A 94 -6.00 8.81 8.56
CA GLY A 94 -5.14 9.31 7.51
C GLY A 94 -4.63 10.72 7.73
N ASP A 95 -3.52 10.96 7.07
CA ASP A 95 -2.68 12.14 7.20
C ASP A 95 -2.46 12.77 5.83
N ALA A 96 -2.28 14.09 5.81
CA ALA A 96 -1.94 14.83 4.61
C ALA A 96 -0.51 15.32 4.68
N PHE A 97 0.24 15.21 3.58
CA PHE A 97 1.54 15.86 3.46
C PHE A 97 1.73 16.50 2.09
N LEU A 98 2.69 17.41 2.02
CA LEU A 98 3.02 18.13 0.79
C LEU A 98 3.70 17.21 -0.21
N ASN A 99 3.13 17.13 -1.41
CA ASN A 99 3.80 16.59 -2.59
C ASN A 99 4.75 17.63 -3.24
N LEU A 100 5.57 18.30 -2.42
CA LEU A 100 6.50 19.32 -2.87
C LEU A 100 7.83 19.20 -2.10
N PRO A 101 8.94 19.66 -2.68
CA PRO A 101 10.20 19.77 -1.95
C PRO A 101 10.03 20.53 -0.64
N ARG A 102 10.76 20.14 0.41
CA ARG A 102 10.71 20.79 1.75
C ARG A 102 10.81 22.32 1.72
N ASN A 103 11.55 22.85 0.75
CA ASN A 103 11.82 24.28 0.60
C ASN A 103 10.81 24.99 -0.30
N ALA A 104 9.83 24.28 -0.85
CA ALA A 104 8.81 24.87 -1.69
C ALA A 104 7.86 25.72 -0.84
N LYS A 105 7.47 26.88 -1.36
CA LYS A 105 6.47 27.73 -0.72
C LYS A 105 5.13 26.99 -0.73
N LYS A 106 4.48 26.88 0.44
CA LYS A 106 3.16 26.28 0.57
C LYS A 106 2.16 27.01 -0.36
N PRO A 107 1.48 26.30 -1.28
CA PRO A 107 0.48 26.92 -2.14
C PRO A 107 -0.74 27.36 -1.32
N LYS A 108 -1.49 28.34 -1.83
CA LYS A 108 -2.58 29.01 -1.09
C LYS A 108 -3.71 28.07 -0.65
N ASN A 109 -3.86 26.91 -1.31
CA ASN A 109 -4.90 25.91 -1.04
C ASN A 109 -4.37 24.65 -0.33
N PHE A 110 -3.16 24.71 0.25
CA PHE A 110 -2.60 23.59 1.01
C PHE A 110 -3.37 23.32 2.31
N LYS A 111 -3.56 22.04 2.68
CA LYS A 111 -4.17 21.62 3.95
C LYS A 111 -3.22 20.65 4.68
N GLU A 112 -2.95 20.92 5.96
CA GLU A 112 -2.00 20.15 6.79
C GLU A 112 -2.59 18.87 7.37
N SER A 113 -3.90 18.82 7.62
CA SER A 113 -4.58 17.68 8.23
C SER A 113 -6.09 17.78 7.96
N TYR A 114 -6.75 16.64 7.85
CA TYR A 114 -8.19 16.51 7.68
C TYR A 114 -8.63 15.21 8.34
N ASP A 115 -9.63 15.30 9.21
CA ASP A 115 -10.25 14.12 9.79
C ASP A 115 -11.03 13.39 8.69
N ILE A 116 -10.82 12.08 8.57
CA ILE A 116 -11.60 11.25 7.62
C ILE A 116 -12.99 10.92 8.19
N LYS A 117 -13.34 11.40 9.39
CA LYS A 117 -14.64 11.17 10.04
C LYS A 117 -15.84 11.40 9.13
#